data_AF-A0A3P7JQ12-F1
#
_entry.id   AF-A0A3P7JQ12-F1
#
_cell.length_a   1.000
_cell.length_b   1.000
_cell.length_c   1.000
_cell.angle_alpha   90.00
_cell.angle_beta   90.00
_cell.angle_gamma   90.00
#
_symmetry.space_group_name_H-M   'P 1'
#
loop_
_entity.id
_entity.type
_entity.pdbx_description
1 polymer ?
#
loop_
_entity_poly.entity_id
_entity_poly.type
_entity_poly.pdbx_seq_one_letter_code
_entity_poly.pdbx_strand_id
1 'polypeptide(L)'
;MSYIILGTVYAARAGNNLYGTDVEVDYRGEEVTVENFIRLLTNRHHPATPRSKRLLTDHQSNVLIYLTGHGGDSFLKFQDAEELTNVDLAYAIQTMYEDNR
;
A
#
# COMPACT_ATOMS: atom_id res chain seq x y z
N MET A 1 14.21 19.59 23.34
CA MET A 1 13.14 20.46 22.81
C MET A 1 12.91 20.04 21.37
N SER A 2 11.96 19.16 21.11
CA SER A 2 11.68 18.64 19.77
C SER A 2 10.67 19.58 19.10
N TYR A 3 11.09 20.32 18.08
CA TYR A 3 10.15 21.09 17.26
C TYR A 3 9.43 20.13 16.32
N ILE A 4 8.11 19.99 16.47
CA ILE A 4 7.28 19.41 15.43
C ILE A 4 7.14 20.49 14.35
N ILE A 5 7.86 20.32 13.23
CA ILE A 5 7.64 21.10 12.01
C ILE A 5 6.53 20.37 11.24
N LEU A 6 5.38 21.03 11.09
CA LEU A 6 4.23 20.52 10.33
C LEU A 6 4.70 20.08 8.93
N GLY A 7 4.37 18.84 8.53
CA GLY A 7 4.67 18.32 7.20
C GLY A 7 6.08 17.72 7.01
N THR A 8 6.81 17.40 8.08
CA THR A 8 8.11 16.72 7.98
C THR A 8 8.08 15.32 8.58
N VAL A 9 8.66 14.34 7.88
CA VAL A 9 8.90 12.98 8.38
C VAL A 9 10.38 12.66 8.20
N TYR A 10 11.02 12.14 9.25
CA TYR A 10 12.43 11.77 9.23
C TYR A 10 12.57 10.27 9.54
N ALA A 11 13.45 9.58 8.84
CA ALA A 11 13.96 8.29 9.30
C ALA A 11 15.25 8.50 10.10
N ALA A 12 15.49 7.65 11.10
CA ALA A 12 16.54 7.81 12.11
C ALA A 12 17.97 8.05 11.56
N ARG A 13 18.24 7.68 10.30
CA ARG A 13 19.56 7.82 9.66
C ARG A 13 19.56 8.65 8.37
N ALA A 14 18.41 9.16 7.94
CA ALA A 14 18.31 9.86 6.65
C ALA A 14 18.93 11.26 6.70
N GLY A 15 18.82 11.97 7.83
CA GLY A 15 19.34 13.33 7.99
C GLY A 15 18.60 14.40 7.18
N ASN A 16 17.60 14.03 6.37
CA ASN A 16 16.74 14.90 5.57
C ASN A 16 15.25 14.52 5.71
N ASN A 17 14.34 15.44 5.36
CA ASN A 17 12.90 15.21 5.35
C ASN A 17 12.54 14.23 4.22
N LEU A 18 11.99 13.07 4.57
CA LEU A 18 11.54 12.05 3.64
C LEU A 18 10.14 12.29 3.09
N TYR A 19 9.31 13.11 3.75
CA TYR A 19 7.95 13.37 3.28
C TYR A 19 7.88 14.44 2.19
N GLY A 20 8.96 15.22 2.01
CA GLY A 20 9.09 16.47 1.22
C GLY A 20 8.11 16.71 0.06
N THR A 21 8.62 16.97 -1.14
CA THR A 21 7.79 17.24 -2.33
C THR A 21 7.60 16.01 -3.21
N ASP A 22 8.37 14.96 -2.95
CA ASP A 22 8.58 13.87 -3.91
C ASP A 22 7.77 12.61 -3.55
N VAL A 23 7.04 12.64 -2.42
CA VAL A 23 6.17 11.53 -2.01
C VAL A 23 4.84 11.62 -2.74
N GLU A 24 4.56 10.60 -3.55
CA GLU A 24 3.22 10.40 -4.13
C GLU A 24 2.31 9.75 -3.08
N VAL A 25 1.08 10.26 -2.96
CA VAL A 25 0.08 9.78 -2.00
C VAL A 25 -1.19 9.39 -2.76
N ASP A 26 -1.27 8.11 -3.16
CA ASP A 26 -2.43 7.57 -3.87
C ASP A 26 -3.62 7.27 -2.96
N TYR A 27 -3.35 6.81 -1.74
CA TYR A 27 -4.35 6.49 -0.74
C TYR A 27 -3.97 7.11 0.60
N ARG A 28 -4.93 7.74 1.27
CA ARG A 28 -4.75 8.38 2.58
C ARG A 28 -6.00 8.26 3.44
N GLY A 29 -5.81 8.29 4.76
CA GLY A 29 -6.92 8.24 5.71
C GLY A 29 -7.86 7.06 5.44
N GLU A 30 -9.15 7.37 5.28
CA GLU A 30 -10.23 6.40 5.07
C GLU A 30 -10.09 5.57 3.78
N GLU A 31 -9.26 6.00 2.83
CA GLU A 31 -9.02 5.22 1.61
C GLU A 31 -8.02 4.08 1.81
N VAL A 32 -7.30 4.05 2.94
CA VAL A 32 -6.32 3.00 3.28
C VAL A 32 -7.05 1.82 3.91
N THR A 33 -7.63 0.97 3.06
CA THR A 33 -8.41 -0.22 3.44
C THR A 33 -7.82 -1.49 2.82
N VAL A 34 -8.13 -2.64 3.42
CA VAL A 34 -7.75 -3.96 2.87
C VAL A 34 -8.40 -4.15 1.50
N GLU A 35 -9.66 -3.76 1.35
CA GLU A 35 -10.38 -3.86 0.07
C GLU A 35 -9.66 -3.10 -1.05
N ASN A 36 -9.24 -1.87 -0.81
CA ASN A 36 -8.54 -1.08 -1.82
C ASN A 36 -7.17 -1.67 -2.17
N PHE A 37 -6.44 -2.19 -1.17
CA PHE A 37 -5.16 -2.86 -1.39
C PHE A 37 -5.32 -4.13 -2.24
N ILE A 38 -6.29 -4.99 -1.93
CA ILE A 38 -6.56 -6.21 -2.70
C ILE A 38 -7.05 -5.87 -4.12
N ARG A 39 -7.91 -4.86 -4.29
CA ARG A 39 -8.33 -4.39 -5.62
C ARG A 39 -7.16 -3.89 -6.45
N LEU A 40 -6.22 -3.18 -5.83
CA LEU A 40 -4.99 -2.69 -6.48
C LEU A 40 -4.17 -3.84 -7.05
N LEU A 41 -3.89 -4.85 -6.23
CA LEU A 41 -3.14 -6.02 -6.65
C LEU A 41 -3.87 -6.82 -7.73
N THR A 42 -5.19 -6.98 -7.62
CA THR A 42 -6.00 -7.80 -8.56
C THR A 42 -6.50 -7.03 -9.79
N ASN A 43 -6.27 -5.71 -9.86
CA ASN A 43 -6.84 -4.81 -10.88
C ASN A 43 -8.37 -4.91 -11.00
N ARG A 44 -9.06 -5.24 -9.90
CA ARG A 44 -10.53 -5.35 -9.84
C ARG A 44 -11.14 -4.07 -9.29
N HIS A 45 -10.92 -2.97 -10.00
CA HIS A 45 -11.42 -1.65 -9.64
C HIS A 45 -12.68 -1.27 -10.41
N HIS A 46 -13.42 -0.28 -9.89
CA HIS A 46 -14.49 0.37 -10.66
C HIS A 46 -13.90 0.98 -11.95
N PRO A 47 -14.62 0.99 -13.10
CA PRO A 47 -14.12 1.59 -14.33
C PRO A 47 -13.69 3.06 -14.18
N ALA A 48 -14.36 3.81 -13.31
CA ALA A 48 -14.04 5.21 -13.01
C ALA A 48 -12.85 5.40 -12.03
N THR A 49 -12.23 4.34 -11.50
CA THR A 49 -11.07 4.49 -10.60
C THR A 49 -9.91 5.18 -11.34
N PRO A 50 -9.34 6.27 -10.79
CA PRO A 50 -8.27 7.03 -11.42
C PRO A 50 -7.04 6.20 -11.74
N ARG A 51 -6.26 6.64 -12.74
CA ARG A 51 -5.03 5.94 -13.17
C ARG A 51 -3.97 5.86 -12.08
N SER A 52 -3.81 6.90 -11.25
CA SER A 52 -2.82 6.92 -10.15
C SER A 52 -3.10 5.83 -9.10
N LYS A 53 -4.37 5.44 -8.95
CA LYS A 53 -4.83 4.38 -8.04
C LYS A 53 -4.88 2.99 -8.68
N ARG A 54 -4.06 2.73 -9.70
CA ARG A 54 -4.02 1.45 -10.42
C ARG A 54 -2.58 0.94 -10.54
N LEU A 55 -2.39 -0.35 -10.29
CA LEU A 55 -1.12 -1.02 -10.50
C LEU A 55 -1.02 -1.48 -11.96
N LEU A 56 -0.38 -0.69 -12.81
CA LEU A 56 -0.29 -0.95 -14.25
C LEU A 56 0.89 -1.87 -14.58
N THR A 57 0.76 -3.15 -14.25
CA THR A 57 1.78 -4.18 -14.47
C THR A 57 1.34 -5.22 -15.50
N ASP A 58 2.33 -5.90 -16.05
CA ASP A 58 2.21 -7.00 -17.00
C ASP A 58 3.24 -8.10 -16.67
N HIS A 59 3.22 -9.19 -17.45
CA HIS A 59 4.13 -10.32 -17.31
C HIS A 59 5.64 -10.01 -17.36
N GLN A 60 6.05 -8.81 -17.76
CA GLN A 60 7.46 -8.39 -17.79
C GLN A 60 7.82 -7.50 -16.59
N SER A 61 6.83 -7.13 -15.78
CA SER A 61 6.97 -6.24 -14.64
C SER A 61 7.55 -6.97 -13.44
N ASN A 62 8.39 -6.29 -12.66
CA ASN A 62 8.79 -6.75 -11.34
C ASN A 62 8.02 -5.95 -10.30
N VAL A 63 7.31 -6.63 -9.39
CA VAL A 63 6.50 -6.00 -8.35
C VAL A 63 7.14 -6.19 -6.99
N LEU A 64 7.36 -5.08 -6.27
CA LEU A 64 7.78 -5.08 -4.87
C LEU A 64 6.62 -4.61 -3.99
N ILE A 65 6.19 -5.47 -3.07
CA ILE A 65 5.20 -5.13 -2.04
C ILE A 65 5.96 -4.94 -0.72
N TYR A 66 5.93 -3.73 -0.19
CA TYR A 66 6.48 -3.41 1.12
C TYR A 66 5.35 -3.01 2.07
N LEU A 67 5.17 -3.80 3.14
CA LEU A 67 4.17 -3.55 4.17
C LEU A 67 4.88 -3.34 5.50
N THR A 68 4.51 -2.27 6.20
CA THR A 68 5.02 -1.95 7.54
C THR A 68 3.85 -1.56 8.43
N GLY A 69 3.78 -2.17 9.61
CA GLY A 69 2.66 -2.01 10.54
C GLY A 69 2.72 -3.03 11.66
N HIS A 70 1.72 -2.99 12.53
CA HIS A 70 1.54 -4.01 13.57
C HIS A 70 0.81 -5.22 13.00
N GLY A 71 1.17 -6.41 13.46
CA GLY A 71 0.52 -7.65 13.08
C GLY A 71 0.57 -8.68 14.19
N GLY A 72 0.01 -9.86 13.91
CA GLY A 72 0.04 -11.03 14.78
C GLY A 72 0.12 -12.30 13.95
N ASP A 73 -0.32 -13.42 14.53
CA ASP A 73 -0.37 -14.68 13.79
C ASP A 73 -1.36 -14.55 12.62
N SER A 74 -0.84 -14.68 11.40
CA SER A 74 -1.63 -14.71 10.16
C SER A 74 -2.38 -13.41 9.80
N PHE A 75 -2.06 -12.27 10.42
CA PHE A 75 -2.63 -10.96 10.02
C PHE A 75 -1.67 -9.77 10.19
N LEU A 76 -1.92 -8.73 9.40
CA LEU A 76 -1.35 -7.38 9.54
C LEU A 76 -2.50 -6.38 9.69
N LYS A 77 -2.42 -5.48 10.66
CA LYS A 77 -3.45 -4.45 10.86
C LYS A 77 -3.40 -3.38 9.78
N PHE A 78 -4.57 -3.01 9.28
CA PHE A 78 -4.80 -1.87 8.41
C PHE A 78 -5.60 -0.83 9.18
N GLN A 79 -4.93 0.29 9.53
CA GLN A 79 -5.44 1.25 10.51
C GLN A 79 -5.84 0.52 11.81
N ASP A 80 -6.80 1.08 12.56
CA ASP A 80 -7.34 0.47 13.79
C ASP A 80 -8.61 -0.36 13.55
N ALA A 81 -9.05 -0.53 12.29
CA ALA A 81 -10.37 -1.07 11.96
C ALA A 81 -10.35 -2.40 11.21
N GLU A 82 -9.32 -2.68 10.40
CA GLU A 82 -9.28 -3.84 9.51
C GLU A 82 -8.00 -4.65 9.70
N GLU A 83 -8.03 -5.90 9.27
CA GLU A 83 -6.90 -6.82 9.29
C GLU A 83 -6.74 -7.45 7.91
N LEU A 84 -5.56 -7.29 7.31
CA LEU A 84 -5.15 -8.04 6.12
C LEU A 84 -4.67 -9.41 6.57
N THR A 85 -5.37 -10.47 6.18
CA THR A 85 -4.98 -11.84 6.55
C THR A 85 -3.99 -12.44 5.56
N ASN A 86 -3.32 -13.52 5.96
CA ASN A 86 -2.50 -14.32 5.06
C ASN A 86 -3.31 -14.91 3.89
N VAL A 87 -4.58 -15.25 4.11
CA VAL A 87 -5.48 -15.78 3.07
C VAL A 87 -5.79 -14.71 2.03
N ASP A 88 -6.09 -13.48 2.45
CA ASP A 88 -6.35 -12.36 1.53
C ASP A 88 -5.13 -12.06 0.66
N LEU A 89 -3.95 -12.01 1.27
CA LEU A 89 -2.71 -11.76 0.55
C LEU A 89 -2.37 -12.90 -0.42
N ALA A 90 -2.53 -14.15 0.00
CA ALA A 90 -2.31 -15.32 -0.86
C ALA A 90 -3.25 -15.30 -2.07
N TYR A 91 -4.53 -14.99 -1.85
CA TYR A 91 -5.52 -14.84 -2.91
C TYR A 91 -5.12 -13.75 -3.92
N ALA A 92 -4.70 -12.57 -3.44
CA ALA A 92 -4.31 -11.47 -4.32
C ALA A 92 -3.08 -11.82 -5.16
N ILE A 93 -2.05 -12.42 -4.57
CA ILE A 93 -0.82 -12.84 -5.28
C ILE A 93 -1.14 -13.94 -6.30
N GLN A 94 -1.96 -14.93 -5.93
CA GLN A 94 -2.39 -15.96 -6.87
C GLN A 94 -3.14 -15.36 -8.05
N THR A 95 -4.05 -14.41 -7.80
CA THR A 95 -4.80 -13.73 -8.86
C THR A 95 -3.87 -12.94 -9.79
N MET A 96 -2.83 -12.28 -9.27
CA MET A 96 -1.83 -11.61 -10.10
C MET A 96 -1.10 -12.59 -11.02
N TYR A 97 -0.70 -13.74 -10.49
CA TYR A 97 -0.04 -14.78 -11.26
C TYR A 97 -0.94 -15.36 -12.36
N GLU A 98 -2.19 -15.68 -12.04
CA GLU A 98 -3.18 -16.21 -13.00
C GLU A 98 -3.52 -15.19 -14.10
N ASP A 99 -3.55 -13.89 -13.77
CA ASP A 99 -3.78 -12.81 -14.73
C ASP A 99 -2.51 -12.43 -15.53
N ASN A 100 -1.37 -13.09 -15.30
CA ASN A 100 -0.07 -12.85 -15.96
C ASN A 100 0.41 -11.40 -15.85
N ARG A 101 0.47 -10.88 -14.62
CA ARG A 101 0.72 -9.48 -14.26
C ARG A 101 1.96 -9.22 -13.41
#